data_AF-A0A7C0VIQ6-F1
#
_entry.id   AF-A0A7C0VIQ6-F1
#
_cell.length_a   1.000
_cell.length_b   1.000
_cell.length_c   1.000
_cell.angle_alpha   90.00
_cell.angle_beta   90.00
_cell.angle_gamma   90.00
#
_symmetry.space_group_name_H-M   'P 1'
#
loop_
_entity.id
_entity.type
_entity.pdbx_description
1 polymer ?
#
loop_
_entity_poly.entity_id
_entity_poly.type
_entity_poly.pdbx_seq_one_letter_code
_entity_poly.pdbx_strand_id
1 'polypeptide(L)'
;MRKFSVVTRLLMLTCCICLISIISSINVVQAGDQLSNSDCIKCHQEAPMDIAAQGGAHKTEIGCMDCHQGHPPTVRDIIPSCNDCHSGSSHFELDNCLNCHSNPHAPLVLKLAKDITGPCLTCHQGEGTQLQENKSFHSTMACTACHQEHGKVPDCLS
;
A
#
# COMPACT_ATOMS: atom_id res chain seq x y z
N MET A 1 -3.07 40.29 -63.61
CA MET A 1 -3.14 39.28 -62.52
C MET A 1 -3.30 40.02 -61.19
N ARG A 2 -4.33 39.68 -60.40
CA ARG A 2 -4.99 40.53 -59.38
C ARG A 2 -4.03 41.22 -58.38
N LYS A 3 -4.00 42.57 -58.40
CA LYS A 3 -3.38 43.41 -57.38
C LYS A 3 -4.25 43.37 -56.12
N PHE A 4 -3.99 42.42 -55.22
CA PHE A 4 -4.59 42.45 -53.90
C PHE A 4 -4.05 43.68 -53.15
N SER A 5 -4.93 44.62 -52.81
CA SER A 5 -4.57 45.83 -52.08
C SER A 5 -3.96 45.44 -50.73
N VAL A 6 -2.92 46.16 -50.31
CA VAL A 6 -2.27 45.98 -48.99
C VAL A 6 -3.31 46.00 -47.86
N VAL A 7 -4.38 46.77 -48.05
CA VAL A 7 -5.54 46.86 -47.15
C VAL A 7 -6.27 45.50 -47.02
N THR A 8 -6.44 44.76 -48.12
CA THR A 8 -7.12 43.45 -48.12
C THR A 8 -6.29 42.37 -47.44
N ARG A 9 -4.96 42.44 -47.52
CA ARG A 9 -4.04 41.53 -46.82
C ARG A 9 -3.98 41.83 -45.32
N LEU A 10 -3.98 43.12 -44.95
CA LEU A 10 -3.99 43.55 -43.56
C LEU A 10 -5.30 43.17 -42.87
N LEU A 11 -6.44 43.36 -43.56
CA LEU A 11 -7.77 43.01 -43.05
C LEU A 11 -7.94 41.48 -42.84
N MET A 12 -7.42 40.67 -43.77
CA MET A 12 -7.39 39.21 -43.64
C MET A 12 -6.52 38.75 -42.46
N LEU A 13 -5.35 39.37 -42.26
CA LEU A 13 -4.45 39.05 -41.16
C LEU A 13 -5.07 39.39 -39.79
N THR A 14 -5.70 40.57 -39.67
CA THR A 14 -6.40 40.98 -38.45
C THR A 14 -7.64 40.12 -38.18
N CYS A 15 -8.35 39.68 -39.22
CA CYS A 15 -9.49 38.76 -39.08
C CYS A 15 -9.04 37.39 -38.59
N CYS A 16 -7.94 36.83 -39.13
CA CYS A 16 -7.34 35.58 -38.66
C CYS A 16 -6.85 35.68 -37.21
N ILE A 17 -6.23 36.79 -36.81
CA ILE A 17 -5.77 37.00 -35.43
C ILE A 17 -6.95 37.06 -34.46
N CYS A 18 -8.03 37.77 -34.80
CA CYS A 18 -9.26 37.80 -33.99
C CYS A 18 -9.94 36.43 -33.90
N LEU A 19 -9.96 35.64 -34.99
CA LEU A 19 -10.50 34.28 -34.98
C LEU A 19 -9.67 33.32 -34.09
N ILE A 20 -8.34 33.46 -34.05
CA ILE A 20 -7.47 32.65 -33.18
C ILE A 20 -7.68 33.01 -31.70
N SER A 21 -7.94 34.28 -31.38
CA SER A 21 -8.24 34.71 -30.01
C SER A 21 -9.57 34.19 -29.47
N ILE A 22 -10.54 33.86 -30.33
CA ILE A 22 -11.87 33.33 -29.91
C ILE A 22 -11.81 31.82 -29.59
N ILE A 23 -10.89 31.06 -30.20
CA ILE A 23 -10.78 29.60 -29.99
C ILE A 23 -10.10 29.26 -28.65
N SER A 24 -9.44 30.23 -28.00
CA SER A 24 -8.69 30.00 -26.75
C SER A 24 -9.56 29.90 -25.48
N SER A 25 -10.89 29.95 -25.61
CA SER A 25 -11.82 29.88 -24.46
C SER A 25 -12.52 28.52 -24.28
N ILE A 26 -11.97 27.45 -24.86
CA ILE A 26 -12.42 26.10 -24.51
C ILE A 26 -11.96 25.85 -23.07
N ASN A 27 -12.87 26.07 -22.12
CA ASN A 27 -12.73 25.56 -20.76
C ASN A 27 -12.66 24.04 -20.86
N VAL A 28 -11.45 23.50 -20.88
CA VAL A 28 -11.22 22.09 -20.61
C VAL A 28 -11.79 21.86 -19.22
N VAL A 29 -12.89 21.14 -19.12
CA VAL A 29 -13.38 20.63 -17.84
C VAL A 29 -12.28 19.73 -17.31
N GLN A 30 -11.46 20.24 -16.40
CA GLN A 30 -10.53 19.43 -15.63
C GLN A 30 -11.36 18.35 -14.94
N ALA A 31 -10.98 17.09 -15.16
CA ALA A 31 -11.47 15.99 -14.34
C ALA A 31 -11.29 16.42 -12.87
N GLY A 32 -12.38 16.43 -12.10
CA GLY A 32 -12.36 16.84 -10.70
C GLY A 32 -11.22 16.14 -9.97
N ASP A 33 -10.46 16.92 -9.21
CA ASP A 33 -9.14 16.59 -8.67
C ASP A 33 -9.08 15.15 -8.11
N GLN A 34 -8.35 14.29 -8.81
CA GLN A 34 -8.00 12.96 -8.29
C GLN A 34 -7.10 13.14 -7.07
N LEU A 35 -7.42 12.45 -5.97
CA LEU A 35 -6.59 12.49 -4.77
C LEU A 35 -5.17 12.01 -5.08
N SER A 36 -4.18 12.70 -4.51
CA SER A 36 -2.78 12.30 -4.48
C SER A 36 -2.38 11.78 -3.10
N ASN A 37 -1.24 11.09 -3.01
CA ASN A 37 -0.67 10.65 -1.72
C ASN A 37 -0.51 11.80 -0.71
N SER A 38 -0.26 13.02 -1.19
CA SER A 38 -0.08 14.19 -0.33
C SER A 38 -1.39 14.70 0.29
N ASP A 39 -2.53 14.29 -0.24
CA ASP A 39 -3.85 14.71 0.24
C ASP A 39 -4.32 13.88 1.44
N CYS A 40 -3.86 12.63 1.56
CA CYS A 40 -4.32 11.69 2.58
C CYS A 40 -4.14 12.22 4.01
N ILE A 41 -3.00 12.86 4.31
CA ILE A 41 -2.69 13.38 5.65
C ILE A 41 -3.60 14.54 6.09
N LYS A 42 -4.27 15.21 5.14
CA LYS A 42 -5.21 16.30 5.46
C LYS A 42 -6.41 15.81 6.26
N CYS A 43 -6.76 14.51 6.13
CA CYS A 43 -7.89 13.87 6.81
C CYS A 43 -7.49 12.65 7.67
N HIS A 44 -6.52 11.86 7.23
CA HIS A 44 -6.04 10.67 7.93
C HIS A 44 -4.66 10.93 8.53
N GLN A 45 -4.61 11.22 9.83
CA GLN A 45 -3.35 11.59 10.49
C GLN A 45 -2.61 10.38 11.08
N GLU A 46 -3.33 9.39 11.59
CA GLU A 46 -2.76 8.22 12.27
C GLU A 46 -1.89 7.38 11.34
N ALA A 47 -2.42 6.97 10.18
CA ALA A 47 -1.68 6.12 9.24
C ALA A 47 -0.35 6.75 8.76
N PRO A 48 -0.29 8.03 8.32
CA PRO A 48 0.98 8.68 8.02
C PRO A 48 1.96 8.76 9.19
N MET A 49 1.48 8.94 10.43
CA MET A 49 2.33 8.94 11.62
C MET A 49 2.95 7.56 11.88
N ASP A 50 2.13 6.50 11.79
CA ASP A 50 2.61 5.12 11.95
C ASP A 50 3.64 4.77 10.88
N ILE A 51 3.39 5.11 9.61
CA ILE A 51 4.35 4.93 8.51
C ILE A 51 5.63 5.71 8.79
N ALA A 52 5.53 6.96 9.23
CA ALA A 52 6.68 7.79 9.52
C ALA A 52 7.54 7.21 10.64
N ALA A 53 6.92 6.63 11.67
CA ALA A 53 7.59 6.04 12.81
C ALA A 53 8.18 4.65 12.50
N GLN A 54 7.40 3.77 11.87
CA GLN A 54 7.62 2.32 11.84
C GLN A 54 7.24 1.66 10.49
N GLY A 55 7.02 2.43 9.42
CA GLY A 55 6.53 1.92 8.13
C GLY A 55 7.50 1.05 7.34
N GLY A 56 8.80 1.07 7.65
CA GLY A 56 9.80 0.32 6.88
C GLY A 56 9.75 0.65 5.39
N ALA A 57 9.72 -0.37 4.52
CA ALA A 57 9.60 -0.18 3.07
C ALA A 57 8.28 0.51 2.65
N HIS A 58 7.21 0.43 3.44
CA HIS A 58 5.95 1.15 3.17
C HIS A 58 6.08 2.67 3.36
N LYS A 59 7.22 3.16 3.86
CA LYS A 59 7.54 4.58 3.95
C LYS A 59 8.32 5.09 2.73
N THR A 60 9.11 4.23 2.07
CA THR A 60 10.08 4.65 1.05
C THR A 60 9.77 4.14 -0.34
N GLU A 61 9.21 2.94 -0.46
CA GLU A 61 8.99 2.27 -1.75
C GLU A 61 7.51 2.29 -2.19
N ILE A 62 6.60 2.51 -1.25
CA ILE A 62 5.14 2.43 -1.46
C ILE A 62 4.50 3.71 -0.91
N GLY A 63 3.50 4.23 -1.61
CA GLY A 63 2.65 5.34 -1.19
C GLY A 63 1.22 4.90 -0.85
N CYS A 64 0.43 5.85 -0.35
CA CYS A 64 -0.94 5.60 0.11
C CYS A 64 -1.81 4.96 -0.99
N MET A 65 -1.74 5.45 -2.23
CA MET A 65 -2.56 5.03 -3.37
C MET A 65 -2.11 3.72 -4.02
N ASP A 66 -0.91 3.23 -3.72
CA ASP A 66 -0.47 1.90 -4.18
C ASP A 66 -1.25 0.79 -3.46
N CYS A 67 -1.64 1.06 -2.21
CA CYS A 67 -2.49 0.19 -1.40
C CYS A 67 -3.95 0.65 -1.40
N HIS A 68 -4.27 1.95 -1.37
CA HIS A 68 -5.64 2.45 -1.34
C HIS A 68 -6.08 2.95 -2.72
N GLN A 69 -6.53 2.03 -3.58
CA GLN A 69 -6.91 2.27 -4.97
C GLN A 69 -8.33 2.86 -5.10
N GLY A 70 -8.62 3.90 -4.32
CA GLY A 70 -9.90 4.59 -4.30
C GLY A 70 -10.20 5.21 -2.95
N HIS A 71 -11.37 5.83 -2.83
CA HIS A 71 -11.81 6.45 -1.59
C HIS A 71 -13.33 6.23 -1.37
N PRO A 72 -13.77 5.85 -0.16
CA PRO A 72 -15.18 5.74 0.17
C PRO A 72 -15.90 7.11 0.14
N PRO A 73 -17.20 7.16 -0.15
CA PRO A 73 -18.10 6.03 -0.41
C PRO A 73 -18.05 5.50 -1.85
N THR A 74 -17.30 6.15 -2.75
CA THR A 74 -17.28 5.84 -4.20
C THR A 74 -16.69 4.46 -4.48
N VAL A 75 -15.64 4.07 -3.76
CA VAL A 75 -15.01 2.74 -3.85
C VAL A 75 -14.89 2.17 -2.43
N ARG A 76 -15.33 0.92 -2.23
CA ARG A 76 -15.46 0.33 -0.87
C ARG A 76 -14.44 -0.77 -0.53
N ASP A 77 -13.82 -1.38 -1.52
CA ASP A 77 -12.77 -2.38 -1.33
C ASP A 77 -11.49 -1.90 -2.01
N ILE A 78 -10.81 -0.99 -1.33
CA ILE A 78 -9.71 -0.21 -1.93
C ILE A 78 -8.33 -0.84 -1.68
N ILE A 79 -8.23 -1.84 -0.81
CA ILE A 79 -6.98 -2.47 -0.36
C ILE A 79 -6.76 -3.79 -1.13
N PRO A 80 -5.64 -3.96 -1.86
CA PRO A 80 -5.32 -5.20 -2.55
C PRO A 80 -4.93 -6.31 -1.57
N SER A 81 -4.73 -7.52 -2.10
CA SER A 81 -4.21 -8.61 -1.27
C SER A 81 -2.74 -8.36 -0.93
N CYS A 82 -2.32 -8.77 0.27
CA CYS A 82 -0.93 -8.57 0.71
C CYS A 82 0.06 -9.31 -0.21
N ASN A 83 -0.34 -10.48 -0.72
CA ASN A 83 0.47 -11.32 -1.61
C ASN A 83 0.57 -10.81 -3.05
N ASP A 84 -0.14 -9.74 -3.42
CA ASP A 84 0.04 -9.08 -4.72
C ASP A 84 1.43 -8.43 -4.83
N CYS A 85 2.05 -8.10 -3.69
CA CYS A 85 3.40 -7.53 -3.62
C CYS A 85 4.36 -8.37 -2.77
N HIS A 86 3.88 -9.03 -1.71
CA HIS A 86 4.70 -9.91 -0.88
C HIS A 86 4.74 -11.34 -1.46
N SER A 87 5.94 -11.81 -1.83
CA SER A 87 6.11 -13.12 -2.46
C SER A 87 7.50 -13.72 -2.22
N GLY A 88 7.72 -14.96 -2.68
CA GLY A 88 9.03 -15.61 -2.65
C GLY A 88 9.29 -16.54 -1.46
N SER A 89 8.30 -16.75 -0.59
CA SER A 89 8.36 -17.78 0.46
C SER A 89 6.95 -18.25 0.84
N SER A 90 6.84 -19.46 1.42
CA SER A 90 5.57 -20.01 1.92
C SER A 90 4.92 -19.15 3.01
N HIS A 91 5.67 -18.28 3.68
CA HIS A 91 5.11 -17.33 4.63
C HIS A 91 4.14 -16.36 3.95
N PHE A 92 4.45 -15.90 2.73
CA PHE A 92 3.61 -14.95 1.99
C PHE A 92 2.39 -15.59 1.31
N GLU A 93 2.30 -16.91 1.36
CA GLU A 93 1.13 -17.68 0.89
C GLU A 93 0.09 -17.88 1.99
N LEU A 94 0.38 -17.43 3.22
CA LEU A 94 -0.54 -17.53 4.34
C LEU A 94 -1.73 -16.58 4.19
N ASP A 95 -2.92 -17.10 4.50
CA ASP A 95 -4.12 -16.28 4.68
C ASP A 95 -4.09 -15.51 6.01
N ASN A 96 -4.94 -14.49 6.13
CA ASN A 96 -5.16 -13.72 7.36
C ASN A 96 -3.89 -13.05 7.93
N CYS A 97 -3.14 -12.36 7.06
CA CYS A 97 -1.88 -11.68 7.39
C CYS A 97 -1.98 -10.77 8.64
N LEU A 98 -3.15 -10.17 8.85
CA LEU A 98 -3.44 -9.26 9.97
C LEU A 98 -3.52 -9.96 11.34
N ASN A 99 -3.54 -11.29 11.40
CA ASN A 99 -3.47 -12.02 12.68
C ASN A 99 -2.14 -11.80 13.41
N CYS A 100 -1.06 -11.50 12.67
CA CYS A 100 0.26 -11.17 13.22
C CYS A 100 0.65 -9.72 12.88
N HIS A 101 0.38 -9.28 11.64
CA HIS A 101 0.64 -7.92 11.17
C HIS A 101 -0.55 -7.02 11.46
N SER A 102 -0.76 -6.71 12.74
CA SER A 102 -1.96 -5.98 13.19
C SER A 102 -2.10 -4.56 12.61
N ASN A 103 -1.01 -3.98 12.11
CA ASN A 103 -1.01 -2.66 11.48
C ASN A 103 -0.19 -2.67 10.17
N PRO A 104 -0.83 -2.58 8.99
CA PRO A 104 -0.14 -2.49 7.70
C PRO A 104 0.75 -1.24 7.56
N HIS A 105 0.47 -0.20 8.34
CA HIS A 105 1.24 1.04 8.39
C HIS A 105 2.48 0.96 9.29
N ALA A 106 2.60 -0.10 10.09
CA ALA A 106 3.76 -0.41 10.92
C ALA A 106 4.07 -1.92 10.83
N PRO A 107 4.44 -2.43 9.63
CA PRO A 107 4.38 -3.85 9.31
C PRO A 107 5.29 -4.74 10.17
N LEU A 108 6.36 -4.20 10.74
CA LEU A 108 7.28 -4.94 11.62
C LEU A 108 6.88 -4.89 13.10
N VAL A 109 5.86 -4.11 13.46
CA VAL A 109 5.31 -4.09 14.82
C VAL A 109 4.22 -5.14 14.93
N LEU A 110 4.69 -6.34 15.21
CA LEU A 110 3.90 -7.57 15.25
C LEU A 110 3.22 -7.75 16.59
N LYS A 111 2.03 -8.36 16.55
CA LYS A 111 1.36 -8.91 17.73
C LYS A 111 1.01 -10.35 17.43
N LEU A 112 1.72 -11.28 18.06
CA LEU A 112 1.43 -12.70 17.89
C LEU A 112 0.19 -13.06 18.70
N ALA A 113 -0.84 -13.60 18.03
CA ALA A 113 -1.98 -14.16 18.75
C ALA A 113 -1.59 -15.44 19.50
N LYS A 114 -2.42 -15.82 20.47
CA LYS A 114 -2.28 -17.09 21.17
C LYS A 114 -2.57 -18.26 20.24
N ASP A 115 -2.05 -19.43 20.60
CA ASP A 115 -2.36 -20.71 19.96
C ASP A 115 -1.98 -20.80 18.47
N ILE A 116 -0.88 -20.17 18.07
CA ILE A 116 -0.35 -20.22 16.70
C ILE A 116 0.81 -21.22 16.61
N THR A 117 0.73 -22.12 15.63
CA THR A 117 1.82 -23.05 15.24
C THR A 117 2.08 -23.06 13.74
N GLY A 118 1.03 -23.24 12.93
CA GLY A 118 1.17 -23.44 11.48
C GLY A 118 2.01 -22.38 10.75
N PRO A 119 1.70 -21.07 10.90
CA PRO A 119 2.50 -19.99 10.32
C PRO A 119 3.98 -20.02 10.67
N CYS A 120 4.34 -20.40 11.91
CA CYS A 120 5.74 -20.46 12.36
C CYS A 120 6.54 -21.49 11.55
N LEU A 121 5.89 -22.61 11.20
CA LEU A 121 6.50 -23.71 10.47
C LEU A 121 6.73 -23.41 8.99
N THR A 122 6.27 -22.27 8.46
CA THR A 122 6.62 -21.84 7.10
C THR A 122 8.11 -21.53 6.95
N CYS A 123 8.78 -21.12 8.03
CA CYS A 123 10.23 -20.89 8.08
C CYS A 123 10.93 -21.79 9.11
N HIS A 124 10.27 -22.16 10.21
CA HIS A 124 10.86 -22.96 11.30
C HIS A 124 10.51 -24.45 11.19
N GLN A 125 10.63 -25.03 10.00
CA GLN A 125 10.30 -26.44 9.74
C GLN A 125 11.12 -27.39 10.61
N GLY A 126 12.41 -27.11 10.78
CA GLY A 126 13.32 -27.92 11.60
C GLY A 126 12.85 -28.07 13.04
N GLU A 127 12.33 -27.00 13.66
CA GLU A 127 11.81 -27.06 15.02
C GLU A 127 10.50 -27.86 15.11
N GLY A 128 9.67 -27.75 14.08
CA GLY A 128 8.48 -28.60 13.94
C GLY A 128 8.84 -30.09 13.85
N THR A 129 9.86 -30.43 13.06
CA THR A 129 10.37 -31.81 12.94
C THR A 129 10.91 -32.31 14.28
N GLN A 130 11.74 -31.53 14.97
CA GLN A 130 12.29 -31.90 16.26
C GLN A 130 11.21 -32.19 17.31
N LEU A 131 10.16 -31.37 17.38
CA LEU A 131 9.03 -31.58 18.30
C LEU A 131 8.20 -32.83 17.97
N GLN A 132 8.12 -33.21 16.69
CA GLN A 132 7.43 -34.43 16.25
C GLN A 132 8.24 -35.70 16.56
N GLU A 133 9.55 -35.65 16.36
CA GLU A 133 10.48 -36.76 16.61
C GLU A 133 10.72 -36.99 18.10
N ASN A 134 10.79 -35.92 18.89
CA ASN A 134 11.11 -35.95 20.33
C ASN A 134 9.90 -35.56 21.17
N LYS A 135 8.86 -36.40 21.15
CA LYS A 135 7.58 -36.11 21.81
C LYS A 135 7.73 -35.84 23.31
N SER A 136 7.22 -34.70 23.75
CA SER A 136 7.10 -34.33 25.17
C SER A 136 5.80 -33.55 25.39
N PHE A 137 5.58 -33.05 26.62
CA PHE A 137 4.45 -32.13 26.88
C PHE A 137 4.52 -30.86 26.04
N HIS A 138 5.72 -30.38 25.68
CA HIS A 138 5.86 -29.22 24.80
C HIS A 138 5.35 -29.47 23.38
N SER A 139 5.33 -30.72 22.91
CA SER A 139 4.78 -31.09 21.60
C SER A 139 3.26 -30.90 21.52
N THR A 140 2.56 -30.71 22.65
CA THR A 140 1.12 -30.42 22.69
C THR A 140 0.82 -28.92 22.80
N MET A 141 1.84 -28.07 22.92
CA MET A 141 1.69 -26.62 23.03
C MET A 141 1.79 -25.95 21.67
N ALA A 142 1.14 -24.80 21.54
CA ALA A 142 1.38 -23.93 20.41
C ALA A 142 2.72 -23.20 20.54
N CYS A 143 3.34 -22.81 19.42
CA CYS A 143 4.59 -22.05 19.44
C CYS A 143 4.46 -20.75 20.25
N THR A 144 3.32 -20.07 20.12
CA THR A 144 3.05 -18.82 20.83
C THR A 144 2.69 -18.97 22.32
N ALA A 145 2.69 -20.20 22.85
CA ALA A 145 2.59 -20.41 24.30
C ALA A 145 3.83 -19.84 25.03
N CYS A 146 5.00 -19.94 24.40
CA CYS A 146 6.26 -19.40 24.93
C CYS A 146 6.82 -18.25 24.05
N HIS A 147 6.70 -18.36 22.72
CA HIS A 147 7.23 -17.36 21.79
C HIS A 147 6.24 -16.22 21.55
N GLN A 148 6.35 -15.16 22.34
CA GLN A 148 5.42 -14.02 22.28
C GLN A 148 5.89 -12.89 21.35
N GLU A 149 7.14 -12.93 20.90
CA GLU A 149 7.77 -11.90 20.08
C GLU A 149 8.52 -12.55 18.92
N HIS A 150 8.20 -12.16 17.69
CA HIS A 150 8.83 -12.72 16.50
C HIS A 150 10.28 -12.22 16.37
N GLY A 151 11.21 -13.13 16.02
CA GLY A 151 12.65 -12.83 15.98
C GLY A 151 13.34 -12.91 17.35
N LYS A 152 12.62 -13.29 18.41
CA LYS A 152 13.16 -13.47 19.75
C LYS A 152 13.00 -14.91 20.23
N VAL A 153 14.10 -15.48 20.72
CA VAL A 153 14.10 -16.77 21.38
C VAL A 153 14.04 -16.50 22.89
N PRO A 154 12.95 -16.88 23.59
CA PRO A 154 12.86 -16.78 25.04
C PRO A 154 13.73 -17.85 25.71
N ASP A 155 14.05 -17.63 26.98
CA ASP A 155 14.71 -18.66 27.79
C ASP A 155 13.77 -19.85 27.99
N CYS A 156 14.29 -21.08 27.94
CA CYS A 156 13.48 -22.29 28.04
C CYS A 156 12.83 -22.50 29.43
N LEU A 157 13.27 -21.75 30.44
CA LEU A 157 12.89 -21.92 31.84
C LEU A 157 12.19 -20.69 32.44
N SER A 158 11.86 -19.70 31.63
CA SER A 158 11.17 -18.47 32.07
C SER A 158 9.69 -18.70 32.32
#